data_AF-A0A8K0RQA3-F1
#
_entry.id   AF-A0A8K0RQA3-F1
#
_cell.length_a   1.000
_cell.length_b   1.000
_cell.length_c   1.000
_cell.angle_alpha   90.00
_cell.angle_beta   90.00
_cell.angle_gamma   90.00
#
_symmetry.space_group_name_H-M   'P 1'
#
loop_
_entity.id
_entity.type
_entity.pdbx_description
1 polymer ?
#
loop_
_entity_poly.entity_id
_entity_poly.type
_entity_poly.pdbx_seq_one_letter_code
_entity_poly.pdbx_strand_id
1 'polypeptide(L)'
;MVKHRIFPFQRCGDGFVLNTKTTAAAKNKIKPGISKICQGMVLSCSDAQIFTGAAYASTLRYFRGCTITAYHYNVVANLMLLTCATHLMAITVVRNYWEYAWLALLRVICKTGVFLFTCILLSNQHADMKLAFPTKIPLPDDTTTPLFIYAACFQSNDTQVWSTIDESLKKKNFGNTVFNSTPGNRIEGWNKFLIILLWYIVAVFMEIAMLIRKGNRRNGNRQRLTKAFWRVMVQVGKVTIECLIPIKASTAQCTEEPVTSVVIDTQAPERATRASAIKEETSEQRTIRHLKWTGHYLLTLYYLIGIVSLKQWVQDSGWLDNDDKGANSENDATSFG
;
A
#
# COMPACT_ATOMS: atom_id res chain seq x y z
N MET A 1 -48.46 -0.28 -8.23
CA MET A 1 -48.18 -1.68 -7.83
C MET A 1 -46.71 -1.80 -7.46
N VAL A 2 -46.40 -1.71 -6.15
CA VAL A 2 -45.04 -1.85 -5.60
C VAL A 2 -45.12 -2.90 -4.51
N LYS A 3 -44.44 -4.03 -4.73
CA LYS A 3 -44.50 -5.22 -3.86
C LYS A 3 -43.44 -5.08 -2.76
N HIS A 4 -43.82 -4.49 -1.62
CA HIS A 4 -42.98 -4.45 -0.43
C HIS A 4 -42.81 -5.87 0.13
N ARG A 5 -41.56 -6.36 0.17
CA ARG A 5 -41.19 -7.57 0.89
C ARG A 5 -40.95 -7.21 2.36
N ILE A 6 -41.96 -7.48 3.18
CA ILE A 6 -41.90 -7.46 4.63
C ILE A 6 -41.12 -8.70 5.08
N PHE A 7 -40.02 -8.51 5.82
CA PHE A 7 -39.30 -9.60 6.47
C PHE A 7 -40.14 -10.14 7.64
N PRO A 8 -40.31 -11.46 7.79
CA PRO A 8 -41.07 -12.01 8.90
C PRO A 8 -40.28 -11.87 10.21
N PHE A 9 -40.92 -11.22 11.19
CA PHE A 9 -40.55 -11.27 12.59
C PHE A 9 -40.80 -12.69 13.11
N GLN A 10 -39.73 -13.40 13.49
CA GLN A 10 -39.84 -14.74 14.04
C GLN A 10 -40.24 -14.66 15.52
N ARG A 11 -41.46 -15.12 15.80
CA ARG A 11 -42.09 -15.24 17.12
C ARG A 11 -41.46 -16.43 17.86
N CYS A 12 -40.72 -16.19 18.94
CA CYS A 12 -40.26 -17.24 19.85
C CYS A 12 -41.44 -17.68 20.74
N GLY A 13 -41.94 -18.89 20.50
CA GLY A 13 -42.87 -19.60 21.37
C GLY A 13 -42.12 -20.64 22.20
N ASP A 14 -42.35 -20.54 23.51
CA ASP A 14 -42.18 -21.44 24.64
C ASP A 14 -41.72 -22.89 24.42
N GLY A 15 -40.78 -23.32 25.28
CA GLY A 15 -40.60 -24.73 25.64
C GLY A 15 -39.22 -25.34 25.37
N PHE A 16 -38.13 -24.73 25.85
CA PHE A 16 -36.83 -25.42 25.92
C PHE A 16 -36.50 -25.77 27.37
N VAL A 17 -36.57 -27.06 27.67
CA VAL A 17 -36.16 -27.66 28.96
C VAL A 17 -34.65 -27.42 29.15
N LEU A 18 -34.32 -26.52 30.07
CA LEU A 18 -32.95 -26.19 30.47
C LEU A 18 -32.37 -27.33 31.31
N ASN A 19 -31.53 -28.14 30.68
CA ASN A 19 -30.63 -29.06 31.38
C ASN A 19 -29.54 -28.22 32.09
N THR A 20 -29.70 -28.06 33.40
CA THR A 20 -28.87 -27.24 34.31
C THR A 20 -27.53 -27.89 34.68
N LYS A 21 -26.85 -28.50 33.70
CA LYS A 21 -25.47 -28.98 33.83
C LYS A 21 -24.59 -28.51 32.66
N THR A 22 -24.51 -27.19 32.49
CA THR A 22 -23.35 -26.58 31.83
C THR A 22 -22.70 -25.63 32.82
N THR A 23 -21.73 -26.21 33.53
CA THR A 23 -20.53 -25.56 34.06
C THR A 23 -20.41 -24.08 33.68
N ALA A 24 -20.50 -23.23 34.69
CA ALA A 24 -19.61 -22.12 35.06
C ALA A 24 -18.43 -21.77 34.10
N ALA A 25 -18.67 -21.67 32.80
CA ALA A 25 -17.80 -20.99 31.86
C ALA A 25 -18.13 -19.50 31.97
N ALA A 26 -17.63 -18.89 33.04
CA ALA A 26 -17.56 -17.46 33.20
C ALA A 26 -16.95 -16.88 31.92
N LYS A 27 -17.82 -16.39 31.03
CA LYS A 27 -17.47 -15.52 29.92
C LYS A 27 -16.88 -14.27 30.56
N ASN A 28 -15.59 -14.29 30.83
CA ASN A 28 -14.80 -13.08 30.84
C ASN A 28 -15.07 -12.42 29.49
N LYS A 29 -15.90 -11.38 29.49
CA LYS A 29 -15.99 -10.40 28.40
C LYS A 29 -14.60 -9.78 28.32
N ILE A 30 -13.68 -10.46 27.65
CA ILE A 30 -12.37 -9.94 27.29
C ILE A 30 -12.69 -8.66 26.53
N LYS A 31 -12.41 -7.51 27.16
CA LYS A 31 -12.57 -6.20 26.54
C LYS A 31 -11.93 -6.29 25.16
N PRO A 32 -12.60 -5.83 24.08
CA PRO A 32 -11.99 -5.83 22.76
C PRO A 32 -10.63 -5.13 22.90
N GLY A 33 -9.55 -5.88 22.71
CA GLY A 33 -8.22 -5.34 22.91
C GLY A 33 -8.05 -4.11 22.03
N ILE A 34 -7.42 -3.06 22.56
CA ILE A 34 -7.18 -1.77 21.89
C ILE A 34 -6.72 -1.96 20.44
N SER A 35 -5.91 -2.99 20.18
CA SER A 35 -5.48 -3.40 18.84
C SER A 35 -6.61 -3.59 17.82
N LYS A 36 -7.75 -4.18 18.19
CA LYS A 36 -8.90 -4.35 17.28
C LYS A 36 -9.55 -3.01 16.94
N ILE A 37 -9.62 -2.10 17.91
CA ILE A 37 -10.17 -0.75 17.72
C ILE A 37 -9.25 0.06 16.80
N CYS A 38 -7.95 0.06 17.07
CA CYS A 38 -6.95 0.71 16.20
C CYS A 38 -6.98 0.16 14.78
N GLN A 39 -7.10 -1.17 14.60
CA GLN A 39 -7.23 -1.78 13.28
C GLN A 39 -8.49 -1.31 12.55
N GLY A 40 -9.62 -1.23 13.25
CA GLY A 40 -10.86 -0.69 12.69
C GLY A 40 -10.73 0.76 12.26
N MET A 41 -10.08 1.60 13.07
CA MET A 41 -9.85 3.02 12.77
C MET A 41 -8.94 3.20 11.55
N VAL A 42 -7.81 2.48 11.50
CA VAL A 42 -6.87 2.51 10.35
C VAL A 42 -7.57 2.06 9.06
N LEU A 43 -8.40 1.02 9.15
CA LEU A 43 -9.15 0.52 8.01
C LEU A 43 -10.21 1.51 7.54
N SER A 44 -10.96 2.12 8.47
CA SER A 44 -11.96 3.14 8.15
C SER A 44 -11.32 4.39 7.52
N CYS A 45 -10.18 4.82 8.06
CA CYS A 45 -9.42 5.95 7.51
C CYS A 45 -8.93 5.65 6.08
N SER A 46 -8.38 4.45 5.87
CA SER A 46 -7.99 4.00 4.53
C SER A 46 -9.18 3.94 3.58
N ASP A 47 -10.36 3.50 4.00
CA ASP A 47 -11.53 3.40 3.12
C ASP A 47 -12.05 4.81 2.74
N ALA A 48 -12.07 5.76 3.68
CA ALA A 48 -12.42 7.15 3.41
C ALA A 48 -11.46 7.79 2.38
N GLN A 49 -10.15 7.55 2.54
CA GLN A 49 -9.14 8.08 1.64
C GLN A 49 -9.19 7.53 0.22
N ILE A 50 -9.78 6.34 -0.01
CA ILE A 50 -10.02 5.85 -1.39
C ILE A 50 -10.95 6.82 -2.12
N PHE A 51 -12.04 7.24 -1.47
CA PHE A 51 -12.99 8.18 -2.06
C PHE A 51 -12.39 9.57 -2.23
N THR A 52 -11.64 10.04 -1.22
CA THR A 52 -10.94 11.32 -1.30
C THR A 52 -9.91 11.33 -2.44
N GLY A 53 -9.09 10.29 -2.56
CA GLY A 53 -8.10 10.16 -3.64
C GLY A 53 -8.76 10.06 -5.02
N ALA A 54 -9.87 9.34 -5.14
CA ALA A 54 -10.64 9.29 -6.37
C ALA A 54 -11.23 10.65 -6.76
N ALA A 55 -11.73 11.41 -5.78
CA ALA A 55 -12.25 12.76 -5.99
C ALA A 55 -11.13 13.72 -6.44
N TYR A 56 -9.96 13.65 -5.82
CA TYR A 56 -8.79 14.43 -6.24
C TYR A 56 -8.36 14.09 -7.67
N ALA A 57 -8.19 12.81 -7.99
CA ALA A 57 -7.83 12.37 -9.33
C ALA A 57 -8.86 12.82 -10.38
N SER A 58 -10.15 12.68 -10.07
CA SER A 58 -11.23 13.10 -10.96
C SER A 58 -11.26 14.62 -11.17
N THR A 59 -11.07 15.39 -10.09
CA THR A 59 -11.05 16.86 -10.14
C THR A 59 -9.90 17.37 -10.98
N LEU A 60 -8.70 16.81 -10.78
CA LEU A 60 -7.51 17.17 -11.55
C LEU A 60 -7.63 16.81 -13.03
N ARG A 61 -8.21 15.64 -13.35
CA ARG A 61 -8.22 15.17 -14.74
C ARG A 61 -9.37 15.73 -15.57
N TYR A 62 -10.58 15.79 -15.01
CA TYR A 62 -11.78 16.05 -15.80
C TYR A 62 -12.40 17.43 -15.55
N PHE A 63 -12.38 17.92 -14.31
CA PHE A 63 -13.14 19.13 -13.97
C PHE A 63 -12.32 20.41 -14.04
N ARG A 64 -11.06 20.38 -13.58
CA ARG A 64 -10.25 21.59 -13.37
C ARG A 64 -8.83 21.49 -13.91
N GLY A 65 -8.54 20.50 -14.77
CA GLY A 65 -7.19 20.24 -15.26
C GLY A 65 -6.49 21.43 -15.92
N CYS A 66 -7.23 22.25 -16.69
CA CYS A 66 -6.67 23.42 -17.37
C CYS A 66 -6.63 24.69 -16.50
N THR A 67 -7.38 24.73 -15.40
CA THR A 67 -7.52 25.93 -14.56
C THR A 67 -6.76 25.84 -13.25
N ILE A 68 -6.23 24.66 -12.92
CA ILE A 68 -5.47 24.47 -11.68
C ILE A 68 -4.04 24.98 -11.86
N THR A 69 -3.53 25.73 -10.88
CA THR A 69 -2.15 26.19 -10.89
C THR A 69 -1.18 25.06 -10.58
N ALA A 70 0.08 25.18 -10.99
CA ALA A 70 1.12 24.20 -10.72
C ALA A 70 1.32 23.97 -9.20
N TYR A 71 1.15 25.02 -8.39
CA TYR A 71 1.10 24.95 -6.93
C TYR A 71 0.09 23.91 -6.42
N HIS A 72 -1.19 24.12 -6.72
CA HIS A 72 -2.28 23.27 -6.24
C HIS A 72 -2.11 21.84 -6.77
N TYR A 73 -1.59 21.70 -7.99
CA TYR A 73 -1.25 20.39 -8.54
C TYR A 73 -0.19 19.66 -7.71
N ASN A 74 0.90 20.34 -7.30
CA ASN A 74 1.92 19.75 -6.42
C ASN A 74 1.37 19.36 -5.05
N VAL A 75 0.53 20.20 -4.45
CA VAL A 75 -0.12 19.90 -3.17
C VAL A 75 -0.98 18.64 -3.31
N VAL A 76 -1.85 18.58 -4.33
CA VAL A 76 -2.71 17.40 -4.55
C VAL A 76 -1.88 16.16 -4.91
N ALA A 77 -0.82 16.28 -5.71
CA ALA A 77 0.08 15.18 -6.02
C ALA A 77 0.72 14.59 -4.75
N ASN A 78 1.19 15.43 -3.83
CA ASN A 78 1.74 15.00 -2.55
C ASN A 78 0.66 14.39 -1.64
N LEU A 79 -0.57 14.93 -1.62
CA LEU A 79 -1.69 14.32 -0.89
C LEU A 79 -2.08 12.94 -1.45
N MET A 80 -1.97 12.75 -2.77
CA MET A 80 -2.17 11.44 -3.42
C MET A 80 -1.06 10.45 -3.03
N LEU A 81 0.19 10.89 -2.92
CA LEU A 81 1.28 10.07 -2.39
C LEU A 81 1.03 9.64 -0.94
N LEU A 82 0.54 10.55 -0.10
CA LEU A 82 0.15 10.25 1.28
C LEU A 82 -1.03 9.27 1.32
N THR A 83 -1.95 9.34 0.37
CA THR A 83 -3.05 8.36 0.25
C THR A 83 -2.53 6.96 -0.15
N CYS A 84 -1.56 6.88 -1.06
CA CYS A 84 -0.90 5.61 -1.38
C CYS A 84 -0.19 5.02 -0.14
N ALA A 85 0.44 5.87 0.67
CA ALA A 85 1.11 5.50 1.91
C ALA A 85 0.19 4.85 2.94
N THR A 86 -0.94 5.51 3.21
CA THR A 86 -1.91 5.05 4.19
C THR A 86 -2.60 3.77 3.75
N HIS A 87 -2.84 3.58 2.46
CA HIS A 87 -3.33 2.31 1.91
C HIS A 87 -2.35 1.17 2.13
N LEU A 88 -1.05 1.43 1.94
CA LEU A 88 0.03 0.47 2.23
C LEU A 88 0.11 0.16 3.73
N MET A 89 0.02 1.17 4.59
CA MET A 89 -0.07 0.98 6.05
C MET A 89 -1.28 0.11 6.43
N ALA A 90 -2.45 0.36 5.86
CA ALA A 90 -3.65 -0.41 6.17
C ALA A 90 -3.55 -1.89 5.77
N ILE A 91 -2.89 -2.21 4.64
CA ILE A 91 -2.67 -3.60 4.22
C ILE A 91 -1.67 -4.31 5.14
N THR A 92 -0.65 -3.61 5.61
CA THR A 92 0.45 -4.20 6.39
C THR A 92 0.15 -4.34 7.89
N VAL A 93 -0.62 -3.42 8.48
CA VAL A 93 -0.93 -3.40 9.91
C VAL A 93 -2.09 -4.33 10.28
N VAL A 94 -3.08 -4.48 9.40
CA VAL A 94 -4.30 -5.24 9.69
C VAL A 94 -4.05 -6.74 9.52
N ARG A 95 -3.78 -7.45 10.62
CA ARG A 95 -3.50 -8.90 10.63
C ARG A 95 -4.62 -9.75 10.02
N ASN A 96 -5.86 -9.33 10.17
CA ASN A 96 -7.04 -10.05 9.69
C ASN A 96 -7.66 -9.38 8.46
N TYR A 97 -6.84 -8.82 7.58
CA TYR A 97 -7.33 -8.09 6.39
C TYR A 97 -8.28 -8.95 5.54
N TRP A 98 -8.01 -10.25 5.44
CA TRP A 98 -8.76 -11.24 4.65
C TRP A 98 -9.85 -12.00 5.43
N GLU A 99 -10.34 -11.47 6.55
CA GLU A 99 -11.49 -12.10 7.25
C GLU A 99 -12.69 -12.25 6.32
N TYR A 100 -12.98 -11.20 5.53
CA TYR A 100 -13.98 -11.19 4.48
C TYR A 100 -13.29 -11.06 3.12
N ALA A 101 -12.90 -12.19 2.51
CA ALA A 101 -12.04 -12.21 1.33
C ALA A 101 -12.58 -11.40 0.12
N TRP A 102 -13.90 -11.36 -0.09
CA TRP A 102 -14.52 -10.54 -1.13
C TRP A 102 -14.33 -9.04 -0.89
N LEU A 103 -14.59 -8.56 0.33
CA LEU A 103 -14.40 -7.15 0.70
C LEU A 103 -12.92 -6.77 0.64
N ALA A 104 -12.03 -7.66 1.09
CA ALA A 104 -10.59 -7.47 0.99
C ALA A 104 -10.12 -7.34 -0.46
N LEU A 105 -10.62 -8.21 -1.35
CA LEU A 105 -10.33 -8.15 -2.78
C LEU A 105 -10.82 -6.84 -3.41
N LEU A 106 -12.08 -6.45 -3.13
CA LEU A 106 -12.64 -5.18 -3.60
C LEU A 106 -11.76 -3.99 -3.17
N ARG A 107 -11.35 -3.94 -1.89
CA ARG A 107 -10.45 -2.90 -1.39
C ARG A 107 -9.10 -2.89 -2.10
N VAL A 108 -8.50 -4.05 -2.35
CA VAL A 108 -7.22 -4.13 -3.08
C VAL A 108 -7.40 -3.61 -4.51
N ILE A 109 -8.50 -3.95 -5.19
CA ILE A 109 -8.80 -3.43 -6.52
C ILE A 109 -8.93 -1.90 -6.50
N CYS A 110 -9.71 -1.34 -5.58
CA CYS A 110 -9.87 0.11 -5.45
C CYS A 110 -8.55 0.82 -5.16
N LYS A 111 -7.74 0.28 -4.23
CA LYS A 111 -6.41 0.82 -3.90
C LYS A 111 -5.47 0.77 -5.10
N THR A 112 -5.43 -0.34 -5.83
CA THR A 112 -4.66 -0.44 -7.08
C THR A 112 -5.10 0.62 -8.08
N GLY A 113 -6.40 0.90 -8.20
CA GLY A 113 -6.92 2.02 -9.00
C GLY A 113 -6.33 3.36 -8.57
N VAL A 114 -6.32 3.67 -7.27
CA VAL A 114 -5.69 4.89 -6.74
C VAL A 114 -4.21 4.96 -7.10
N PHE A 115 -3.45 3.87 -6.93
CA PHE A 115 -2.03 3.81 -7.34
C PHE A 115 -1.83 4.06 -8.84
N LEU A 116 -2.69 3.52 -9.70
CA LEU A 116 -2.64 3.75 -11.14
C LEU A 116 -2.93 5.21 -11.49
N PHE A 117 -3.95 5.82 -10.88
CA PHE A 117 -4.25 7.24 -11.10
C PHE A 117 -3.12 8.15 -10.61
N THR A 118 -2.53 7.87 -9.44
CA THR A 118 -1.35 8.59 -8.95
C THR A 118 -0.17 8.45 -9.90
N CYS A 119 0.05 7.25 -10.46
CA CYS A 119 1.10 7.02 -11.46
C CYS A 119 0.91 7.91 -12.70
N ILE A 120 -0.31 7.92 -13.25
CA ILE A 120 -0.66 8.75 -14.43
C ILE A 120 -0.49 10.24 -14.14
N LEU A 121 -0.94 10.68 -12.96
CA LEU A 121 -0.85 12.07 -12.52
C LEU A 121 0.61 12.52 -12.45
N LEU A 122 1.48 11.72 -11.81
CA LEU A 122 2.90 12.05 -11.67
C LEU A 122 3.64 11.96 -13.00
N SER A 123 3.38 10.95 -13.83
CA SER A 123 4.04 10.83 -15.15
C SER A 123 3.72 12.00 -16.07
N ASN A 124 2.53 12.60 -15.93
CA ASN A 124 2.13 13.76 -16.73
C ASN A 124 2.86 15.05 -16.34
N GLN A 125 3.58 15.10 -15.21
CA GLN A 125 4.35 16.29 -14.80
C GLN A 125 5.65 16.49 -15.60
N HIS A 126 6.04 15.55 -16.46
CA HIS A 126 7.30 15.64 -17.22
C HIS A 126 7.08 15.36 -18.69
N ALA A 127 6.17 16.13 -19.27
CA ALA A 127 5.64 15.82 -20.58
C ALA A 127 6.06 16.85 -21.63
N ASP A 128 6.52 18.05 -21.24
CA ASP A 128 7.18 19.00 -22.14
C ASP A 128 8.68 19.15 -21.81
N MET A 129 9.54 18.91 -22.81
CA MET A 129 11.01 19.04 -22.68
C MET A 129 11.46 20.49 -22.52
N LYS A 130 10.60 21.47 -22.85
CA LYS A 130 10.98 22.89 -22.84
C LYS A 130 10.85 23.55 -21.47
N LEU A 131 9.95 23.06 -20.61
CA LEU A 131 9.66 23.71 -19.33
C LEU A 131 9.47 22.66 -18.23
N ALA A 132 10.40 22.65 -17.26
CA ALA A 132 10.32 21.75 -16.12
C ALA A 132 9.15 22.16 -15.20
N PHE A 133 8.46 21.17 -14.63
CA PHE A 133 7.39 21.42 -13.65
C PHE A 133 7.97 22.16 -12.43
N PRO A 134 7.39 23.31 -12.04
CA PRO A 134 7.94 24.13 -10.97
C PRO A 134 7.66 23.46 -9.62
N THR A 135 8.72 23.16 -8.90
CA THR A 135 8.69 22.48 -7.59
C THR A 135 9.45 23.26 -6.53
N LYS A 136 10.32 24.17 -6.96
CA LYS A 136 11.11 25.02 -6.08
C LYS A 136 10.24 26.11 -5.48
N ILE A 137 10.47 26.35 -4.20
CA ILE A 137 9.93 27.50 -3.47
C ILE A 137 10.46 28.77 -4.15
N PRO A 138 9.59 29.76 -4.46
CA PRO A 138 10.05 31.04 -4.98
C PRO A 138 11.00 31.74 -4.00
N LEU A 139 11.99 32.45 -4.55
CA LEU A 139 12.76 33.39 -3.74
C LEU A 139 11.89 34.63 -3.46
N PRO A 140 12.03 35.30 -2.30
CA PRO A 140 11.20 36.45 -1.93
C PRO A 140 11.19 37.59 -2.96
N ASP A 141 12.27 37.74 -3.73
CA ASP A 141 12.44 38.81 -4.72
C ASP A 141 11.87 38.46 -6.12
N ASP A 142 11.42 37.23 -6.33
CA ASP A 142 10.97 36.75 -7.65
C ASP A 142 9.47 37.03 -7.87
N THR A 143 9.19 38.14 -8.55
CA THR A 143 7.82 38.57 -8.88
C THR A 143 7.11 37.67 -9.90
N THR A 144 7.85 36.81 -10.61
CA THR A 144 7.31 35.97 -11.70
C THR A 144 7.54 34.49 -11.44
N THR A 145 6.85 33.92 -10.45
CA THR A 145 7.00 32.50 -10.15
C THR A 145 6.18 31.61 -11.10
N PRO A 146 6.78 30.63 -11.78
CA PRO A 146 6.05 29.68 -12.64
C PRO A 146 5.06 28.79 -11.88
N LEU A 147 5.15 28.75 -10.54
CA LEU A 147 4.30 27.98 -9.64
C LEU A 147 2.82 28.42 -9.70
N PHE A 148 2.56 29.68 -10.07
CA PHE A 148 1.20 30.24 -10.20
C PHE A 148 0.61 30.09 -11.60
N ILE A 149 1.39 29.63 -12.57
CA ILE A 149 0.90 29.34 -13.93
C ILE A 149 0.07 28.05 -13.91
N TYR A 150 -0.87 27.93 -14.84
CA TYR A 150 -1.71 26.74 -15.00
C TYR A 150 -0.87 25.48 -15.25
N ALA A 151 -1.17 24.41 -14.52
CA ALA A 151 -0.46 23.13 -14.59
C ALA A 151 -0.51 22.51 -15.99
N ALA A 152 -1.57 22.77 -16.75
CA ALA A 152 -1.72 22.30 -18.14
C ALA A 152 -0.61 22.81 -19.07
N CYS A 153 0.04 23.94 -18.76
CA CYS A 153 1.19 24.44 -19.53
C CYS A 153 2.43 23.55 -19.41
N PHE A 154 2.50 22.68 -18.39
CA PHE A 154 3.60 21.74 -18.15
C PHE A 154 3.26 20.29 -18.52
N GLN A 155 2.01 20.05 -18.95
CA GLN A 155 1.51 18.73 -19.31
C GLN A 155 1.49 18.57 -20.83
N SER A 156 1.71 17.34 -21.31
CA SER A 156 1.52 16.97 -22.71
C SER A 156 0.24 16.17 -22.85
N ASN A 157 -0.35 16.23 -24.04
CA ASN A 157 -1.47 15.39 -24.42
C ASN A 157 -1.06 13.93 -24.60
N ASP A 158 0.23 13.66 -24.86
CA ASP A 158 0.74 12.31 -25.03
C ASP A 158 1.00 11.66 -23.67
N THR A 159 0.16 10.68 -23.32
CA THR A 159 0.32 9.90 -22.10
C THR A 159 1.53 8.97 -22.21
N GLN A 160 2.70 9.46 -21.77
CA GLN A 160 3.96 8.72 -21.76
C GLN A 160 4.15 7.83 -20.52
N VAL A 161 3.06 7.44 -19.85
CA VAL A 161 3.09 6.67 -18.59
C VAL A 161 3.99 5.44 -18.71
N TRP A 162 3.80 4.64 -19.77
CA TRP A 162 4.56 3.40 -19.97
C TRP A 162 6.02 3.64 -20.31
N SER A 163 6.36 4.68 -21.06
CA SER A 163 7.76 5.02 -21.35
C SER A 163 8.48 5.53 -20.11
N THR A 164 7.82 6.36 -19.28
CA THR A 164 8.38 6.82 -17.99
C THR A 164 8.63 5.65 -17.03
N ILE A 165 7.70 4.69 -16.96
CA ILE A 165 7.86 3.48 -16.16
C ILE A 165 9.01 2.62 -16.72
N ASP A 166 9.01 2.34 -18.02
CA ASP A 166 10.04 1.51 -18.67
C ASP A 166 11.45 2.14 -18.48
N GLU A 167 11.57 3.45 -18.65
CA GLU A 167 12.83 4.17 -18.42
C GLU A 167 13.28 4.10 -16.95
N SER A 168 12.33 4.20 -16.02
CA SER A 168 12.60 4.09 -14.58
C SER A 168 13.02 2.68 -14.16
N LEU A 169 12.48 1.64 -14.81
CA LEU A 169 12.73 0.24 -14.50
C LEU A 169 13.93 -0.35 -15.25
N LYS A 170 14.48 0.33 -16.27
CA LYS A 170 15.68 -0.13 -16.96
C LYS A 170 16.84 -0.32 -15.96
N LYS A 171 17.38 -1.55 -15.93
CA LYS A 171 18.39 -2.03 -14.96
C LYS A 171 19.59 -1.09 -14.78
N LYS A 172 20.05 -0.42 -15.85
CA LYS A 172 21.18 0.53 -15.80
C LYS A 172 20.88 1.78 -14.98
N ASN A 173 19.61 2.19 -14.92
CA ASN A 173 19.18 3.44 -14.30
C ASN A 173 18.42 3.21 -12.99
N PHE A 174 17.92 2.01 -12.70
CA PHE A 174 17.05 1.76 -11.54
C PHE A 174 17.64 2.23 -10.21
N GLY A 175 18.89 1.87 -9.89
CA GLY A 175 19.53 2.30 -8.64
C GLY A 175 19.65 3.83 -8.54
N ASN A 176 20.15 4.48 -9.60
CA ASN A 176 20.24 5.94 -9.62
C ASN A 176 18.87 6.62 -9.62
N THR A 177 17.85 6.01 -10.22
CA THR A 177 16.46 6.50 -10.22
C THR A 177 15.88 6.48 -8.81
N VAL A 178 16.07 5.37 -8.10
CA VAL A 178 15.51 5.12 -6.78
C VAL A 178 16.27 5.85 -5.66
N PHE A 179 17.55 6.14 -5.85
CA PHE A 179 18.35 6.76 -4.79
C PHE A 179 18.82 8.19 -5.10
N ASN A 180 19.06 8.53 -6.37
CA ASN A 180 19.74 9.76 -6.79
C ASN A 180 18.88 10.68 -7.66
N SER A 181 17.56 10.70 -7.48
CA SER A 181 16.70 11.68 -8.17
C SER A 181 17.00 13.09 -7.66
N THR A 182 17.90 13.81 -8.35
CA THR A 182 18.21 15.21 -8.08
C THR A 182 17.09 16.12 -8.62
N PRO A 183 16.82 17.27 -7.95
CA PRO A 183 15.72 18.19 -8.26
C PRO A 183 15.84 18.94 -9.62
N GLY A 184 16.76 18.54 -10.49
CA GLY A 184 16.99 19.17 -11.80
C GLY A 184 16.69 18.29 -13.01
N ASN A 185 16.33 17.00 -12.82
CA ASN A 185 16.17 16.10 -13.97
C ASN A 185 15.00 15.11 -13.86
N ARG A 186 14.20 15.14 -12.78
CA ARG A 186 13.07 14.19 -12.59
C ARG A 186 11.92 14.79 -11.78
N ILE A 187 10.71 14.30 -12.07
CA ILE A 187 9.45 14.61 -11.40
C ILE A 187 9.61 14.51 -9.87
N GLU A 188 9.34 15.62 -9.16
CA GLU A 188 9.35 15.60 -7.70
C GLU A 188 8.31 14.61 -7.17
N GLY A 189 8.73 13.76 -6.24
CA GLY A 189 7.86 12.72 -5.68
C GLY A 189 7.81 11.41 -6.48
N TRP A 190 8.30 11.36 -7.73
CA TRP A 190 8.31 10.12 -8.52
C TRP A 190 9.15 9.01 -7.89
N ASN A 191 10.32 9.35 -7.36
CA ASN A 191 11.13 8.38 -6.62
C ASN A 191 10.36 7.83 -5.40
N LYS A 192 9.75 8.73 -4.62
CA LYS A 192 8.93 8.34 -3.47
C LYS A 192 7.83 7.40 -3.95
N PHE A 193 7.10 7.76 -5.00
CA PHE A 193 6.08 6.91 -5.60
C PHE A 193 6.57 5.50 -5.95
N LEU A 194 7.71 5.38 -6.64
CA LEU A 194 8.26 4.08 -7.05
C LEU A 194 8.60 3.19 -5.86
N ILE A 195 9.20 3.75 -4.81
CA ILE A 195 9.50 3.01 -3.57
C ILE A 195 8.20 2.49 -2.96
N ILE A 196 7.17 3.33 -2.89
CA ILE A 196 5.87 3.00 -2.30
C ILE A 196 5.15 1.95 -3.13
N LEU A 197 5.17 2.09 -4.45
CA LEU A 197 4.58 1.15 -5.40
C LEU A 197 5.26 -0.22 -5.28
N LEU A 198 6.59 -0.27 -5.22
CA LEU A 198 7.35 -1.51 -5.05
C LEU A 198 6.94 -2.22 -3.75
N TRP A 199 6.92 -1.49 -2.64
CA TRP A 199 6.50 -2.04 -1.34
C TRP A 199 5.03 -2.47 -1.33
N TYR A 200 4.16 -1.73 -2.01
CA TYR A 200 2.75 -2.09 -2.18
C TYR A 200 2.60 -3.42 -2.91
N ILE A 201 3.31 -3.59 -4.03
CA ILE A 201 3.31 -4.83 -4.80
C ILE A 201 3.76 -6.00 -3.91
N VAL A 202 4.88 -5.86 -3.20
CA VAL A 202 5.39 -6.88 -2.27
C VAL A 202 4.37 -7.20 -1.18
N ALA A 203 3.75 -6.19 -0.57
CA ALA A 203 2.75 -6.38 0.47
C ALA A 203 1.53 -7.15 -0.05
N VAL A 204 0.99 -6.77 -1.20
CA VAL A 204 -0.16 -7.45 -1.83
C VAL A 204 0.19 -8.90 -2.16
N PHE A 205 1.36 -9.18 -2.76
CA PHE A 205 1.80 -10.54 -3.05
C PHE A 205 1.95 -11.39 -1.77
N MET A 206 2.53 -10.83 -0.72
CA MET A 206 2.69 -11.51 0.57
C MET A 206 1.34 -11.87 1.19
N GLU A 207 0.38 -10.95 1.17
CA GLU A 207 -0.97 -11.20 1.69
C GLU A 207 -1.72 -12.27 0.86
N ILE A 208 -1.57 -12.24 -0.46
CA ILE A 208 -2.11 -13.27 -1.34
C ILE A 208 -1.46 -14.63 -1.05
N ALA A 209 -0.14 -14.69 -0.89
CA ALA A 209 0.55 -15.93 -0.54
C ALA A 209 0.06 -16.51 0.79
N MET A 210 -0.19 -15.66 1.80
CA MET A 210 -0.75 -16.08 3.08
C MET A 210 -2.18 -16.59 2.95
N LEU A 211 -3.03 -15.94 2.13
CA LEU A 211 -4.38 -16.41 1.81
C LEU A 211 -4.34 -17.83 1.24
N ILE A 212 -3.44 -18.07 0.29
CA ILE A 212 -3.28 -19.36 -0.40
C ILE A 212 -2.78 -20.44 0.57
N ARG A 213 -1.75 -20.14 1.38
CA ARG A 213 -1.25 -21.05 2.42
C ARG A 213 -2.35 -21.43 3.42
N LYS A 214 -3.15 -20.44 3.88
CA LYS A 214 -4.27 -20.67 4.81
C LYS A 214 -5.38 -21.51 4.19
N GLY A 215 -5.63 -21.35 2.89
CA GLY A 215 -6.59 -22.19 2.16
C GLY A 215 -6.13 -23.64 2.01
N ASN A 216 -4.83 -23.88 1.77
CA ASN A 216 -4.30 -25.22 1.58
C ASN A 216 -4.32 -26.09 2.86
N ARG A 217 -4.34 -25.46 4.06
CA ARG A 217 -4.47 -26.17 5.34
C ARG A 217 -5.86 -26.74 5.62
N ARG A 218 -6.90 -26.28 4.93
CA ARG A 218 -8.28 -26.78 5.08
C ARG A 218 -8.58 -27.72 3.91
N ASN A 219 -8.47 -29.03 4.12
CA ASN A 219 -8.90 -30.03 3.14
C ASN A 219 -10.36 -29.75 2.73
N GLY A 220 -10.60 -29.43 1.45
CA GLY A 220 -11.94 -29.16 0.91
C GLY A 220 -11.93 -28.35 -0.40
N ASN A 221 -13.13 -28.02 -0.91
CA ASN A 221 -13.33 -27.29 -2.18
C ASN A 221 -12.58 -25.96 -2.29
N ARG A 222 -12.26 -25.32 -1.16
CA ARG A 222 -11.42 -24.11 -1.12
C ARG A 222 -10.01 -24.33 -1.67
N GLN A 223 -9.49 -25.56 -1.58
CA GLN A 223 -8.16 -25.90 -2.10
C GLN A 223 -8.09 -25.80 -3.63
N ARG A 224 -9.17 -26.14 -4.35
CA ARG A 224 -9.23 -26.02 -5.82
C ARG A 224 -9.15 -24.56 -6.24
N LEU A 225 -9.89 -23.68 -5.55
CA LEU A 225 -9.89 -22.24 -5.82
C LEU A 225 -8.53 -21.61 -5.53
N THR A 226 -7.89 -21.97 -4.41
CA THR A 226 -6.54 -21.46 -4.09
C THR A 226 -5.47 -21.98 -5.04
N LYS A 227 -5.57 -23.23 -5.54
CA LYS A 227 -4.66 -23.76 -6.58
C LYS A 227 -4.85 -23.06 -7.92
N ALA A 228 -6.08 -22.72 -8.30
CA ALA A 228 -6.35 -21.93 -9.52
C ALA A 228 -5.79 -20.51 -9.38
N PHE A 229 -6.05 -19.85 -8.25
CA PHE A 229 -5.54 -18.51 -7.97
C PHE A 229 -4.00 -18.48 -7.89
N TRP A 230 -3.36 -19.48 -7.28
CA TRP A 230 -1.91 -19.62 -7.25
C TRP A 230 -1.31 -19.72 -8.65
N ARG A 231 -1.93 -20.49 -9.56
CA ARG A 231 -1.46 -20.59 -10.95
C ARG A 231 -1.46 -19.23 -11.65
N VAL A 232 -2.54 -18.45 -11.49
CA VAL A 232 -2.62 -17.08 -12.04
C VAL A 232 -1.54 -16.19 -11.42
N MET A 233 -1.39 -16.24 -10.10
CA MET A 233 -0.43 -15.39 -9.38
C MET A 233 1.03 -15.74 -9.66
N VAL A 234 1.37 -17.01 -9.87
CA VAL A 234 2.72 -17.43 -10.27
C VAL A 234 3.02 -16.97 -11.69
N GLN A 235 2.05 -17.00 -12.60
CA GLN A 235 2.24 -16.47 -13.95
C GLN A 235 2.46 -14.95 -13.92
N VAL A 236 1.63 -14.21 -13.16
CA VAL A 236 1.79 -12.76 -12.97
C VAL A 236 3.12 -12.44 -12.28
N GLY A 237 3.48 -13.18 -11.24
CA GLY A 237 4.73 -13.00 -10.50
C GLY A 237 5.98 -13.34 -11.31
N LYS A 238 5.94 -14.37 -12.16
CA LYS A 238 7.03 -14.74 -13.05
C LYS A 238 7.25 -13.65 -14.10
N VAL A 239 6.18 -13.16 -14.73
CA VAL A 239 6.24 -11.99 -15.62
C VAL A 239 6.79 -10.77 -14.88
N THR A 240 6.33 -10.52 -13.66
CA THR A 240 6.76 -9.36 -12.85
C THR A 240 8.23 -9.45 -12.44
N ILE A 241 8.74 -10.63 -12.05
CA ILE A 241 10.14 -10.85 -11.66
C ILE A 241 11.06 -10.86 -12.87
N GLU A 242 10.67 -11.50 -13.97
CA GLU A 242 11.43 -11.48 -15.23
C GLU A 242 11.50 -10.05 -15.80
N CYS A 243 10.49 -9.22 -15.57
CA CYS A 243 10.51 -7.80 -15.92
C CYS A 243 11.29 -6.91 -14.93
N LEU A 244 11.28 -7.21 -13.62
CA LEU A 244 11.92 -6.36 -12.61
C LEU A 244 13.40 -6.67 -12.37
N ILE A 245 13.84 -7.90 -12.65
CA ILE A 245 15.15 -8.38 -12.24
C ILE A 245 15.76 -9.27 -13.33
N PRO A 246 16.54 -8.71 -14.28
CA PRO A 246 17.42 -9.50 -15.12
C PRO A 246 18.67 -9.84 -14.29
N ILE A 247 18.55 -10.68 -13.26
CA ILE A 247 19.73 -11.32 -12.69
C ILE A 247 20.16 -12.37 -13.71
N LYS A 248 21.20 -12.05 -14.48
CA LYS A 248 22.04 -13.08 -15.10
C LYS A 248 22.62 -13.86 -13.93
N ALA A 249 21.97 -14.97 -13.58
CA ALA A 249 22.54 -15.94 -12.68
C ALA A 249 23.78 -16.52 -13.39
N SER A 250 24.96 -16.14 -12.92
CA SER A 250 26.18 -16.88 -13.22
C SER A 250 26.07 -18.18 -12.42
N THR A 251 25.67 -19.25 -13.08
CA THR A 251 25.60 -20.59 -12.52
C THR A 251 27.01 -21.03 -12.15
N ALA A 252 27.37 -20.87 -10.86
CA ALA A 252 28.50 -21.58 -10.29
C ALA A 252 28.04 -23.01 -10.03
N GLN A 253 28.65 -23.94 -10.75
CA GLN A 253 28.39 -25.37 -10.70
C GLN A 253 29.09 -25.94 -9.46
N CYS A 254 28.34 -26.22 -8.40
CA CYS A 254 28.83 -26.99 -7.27
C CYS A 254 28.72 -28.48 -7.60
N THR A 255 29.86 -29.17 -7.64
CA THR A 255 29.98 -30.63 -7.72
C THR A 255 29.55 -31.26 -6.40
N GLU A 256 28.53 -32.12 -6.45
CA GLU A 256 28.06 -32.92 -5.32
C GLU A 256 29.00 -34.13 -5.09
N GLU A 257 29.41 -34.35 -3.84
CA GLU A 257 30.05 -35.60 -3.41
C GLU A 257 29.01 -36.65 -2.98
N PRO A 258 29.25 -37.94 -3.23
CA PRO A 258 28.32 -39.02 -2.88
C PRO A 258 28.35 -39.32 -1.36
N VAL A 259 27.23 -39.08 -0.69
CA VAL A 259 27.03 -39.43 0.72
C VAL A 259 26.64 -40.90 0.85
N THR A 260 27.43 -41.63 1.64
CA THR A 260 27.23 -43.03 2.02
C THR A 260 26.01 -43.24 2.90
N SER A 261 25.25 -44.28 2.58
CA SER A 261 24.00 -44.67 3.23
C SER A 261 24.23 -45.22 4.64
N VAL A 262 23.74 -44.51 5.66
CA VAL A 262 23.62 -45.02 7.03
C VAL A 262 22.19 -45.54 7.22
N VAL A 263 22.07 -46.84 7.47
CA VAL A 263 20.82 -47.52 7.84
C VAL A 263 20.53 -47.22 9.30
N ILE A 264 19.46 -46.47 9.59
CA ILE A 264 18.99 -46.19 10.95
C ILE A 264 17.65 -46.88 11.17
N ASP A 265 17.62 -47.63 12.26
CA ASP A 265 16.57 -48.53 12.72
C ASP A 265 15.20 -47.85 12.88
N THR A 266 14.18 -48.52 12.35
CA THR A 266 12.78 -48.10 12.30
C THR A 266 12.04 -48.60 13.54
N GLN A 267 11.61 -47.69 14.42
CA GLN A 267 10.29 -47.68 15.11
C GLN A 267 10.31 -46.84 16.41
N ALA A 268 10.60 -45.53 16.31
CA ALA A 268 10.09 -44.53 17.26
C ALA A 268 9.98 -43.06 16.74
N PRO A 269 9.91 -42.71 15.43
CA PRO A 269 10.30 -41.35 15.02
C PRO A 269 9.14 -40.36 14.80
N GLU A 270 7.88 -40.80 14.67
CA GLU A 270 6.83 -39.95 14.09
C GLU A 270 6.47 -38.72 14.96
N ARG A 271 6.65 -38.79 16.29
CA ARG A 271 6.41 -37.64 17.18
C ARG A 271 7.56 -36.64 17.18
N ALA A 272 8.80 -37.10 17.06
CA ALA A 272 9.97 -36.22 17.02
C ALA A 272 10.01 -35.41 15.71
N THR A 273 9.67 -36.03 14.58
CA THR A 273 9.62 -35.37 13.26
C THR A 273 8.51 -34.31 13.18
N ARG A 274 7.36 -34.52 13.83
CA ARG A 274 6.30 -33.49 13.87
C ARG A 274 6.69 -32.32 14.77
N ALA A 275 7.36 -32.56 15.89
CA ALA A 275 7.79 -31.50 16.79
C ALA A 275 8.89 -30.61 16.19
N SER A 276 9.83 -31.17 15.43
CA SER A 276 10.85 -30.40 14.71
C SER A 276 10.22 -29.54 13.60
N ALA A 277 9.30 -30.11 12.80
CA ALA A 277 8.59 -29.37 11.75
C ALA A 277 7.77 -28.19 12.31
N ILE A 278 7.13 -28.35 13.47
CA ILE A 278 6.39 -27.27 14.14
C ILE A 278 7.36 -26.15 14.60
N LYS A 279 8.51 -26.50 15.19
CA LYS A 279 9.49 -25.50 15.64
C LYS A 279 10.06 -24.70 14.47
N GLU A 280 10.40 -25.36 13.37
CA GLU A 280 10.92 -24.72 12.16
C GLU A 280 9.88 -23.76 11.54
N GLU A 281 8.60 -24.17 11.47
CA GLU A 281 7.54 -23.28 10.96
C GLU A 281 7.37 -22.02 11.84
N THR A 282 7.58 -22.13 13.15
CA THR A 282 7.49 -20.96 14.04
C THR A 282 8.66 -19.98 13.90
N SER A 283 9.85 -20.44 13.51
CA SER A 283 11.01 -19.56 13.33
C SER A 283 10.90 -18.74 12.03
N GLU A 284 10.55 -19.39 10.92
CA GLU A 284 10.35 -18.71 9.62
C GLU A 284 9.26 -17.63 9.72
N GLN A 285 8.13 -17.95 10.36
CA GLN A 285 7.06 -16.98 10.58
C GLN A 285 7.47 -15.80 11.47
N ARG A 286 8.39 -16.02 12.42
CA ARG A 286 8.91 -14.96 13.27
C ARG A 286 9.78 -14.01 12.46
N THR A 287 10.68 -14.53 11.63
CA THR A 287 11.55 -13.74 10.75
C THR A 287 10.75 -12.91 9.75
N ILE A 288 9.77 -13.52 9.06
CA ILE A 288 8.88 -12.80 8.14
C ILE A 288 8.13 -11.68 8.85
N ARG A 289 7.66 -11.95 10.07
CA ARG A 289 6.97 -10.94 10.88
C ARG A 289 7.91 -9.78 11.21
N HIS A 290 9.13 -10.06 11.67
CA HIS A 290 10.11 -9.01 11.96
C HIS A 290 10.44 -8.17 10.72
N LEU A 291 10.67 -8.81 9.56
CA LEU A 291 10.94 -8.10 8.31
C LEU A 291 9.78 -7.17 7.89
N LYS A 292 8.53 -7.63 8.06
CA LYS A 292 7.34 -6.79 7.84
C LYS A 292 7.32 -5.59 8.79
N TRP A 293 7.60 -5.79 10.07
CA TRP A 293 7.61 -4.70 11.06
C TRP A 293 8.74 -3.71 10.78
N THR A 294 9.97 -4.17 10.54
CA THR A 294 11.10 -3.28 10.28
C THR A 294 10.89 -2.47 9.02
N GLY A 295 10.46 -3.11 7.92
CA GLY A 295 10.10 -2.40 6.68
C GLY A 295 8.98 -1.38 6.90
N HIS A 296 7.97 -1.74 7.69
CA HIS A 296 6.88 -0.83 8.03
C HIS A 296 7.34 0.38 8.86
N TYR A 297 8.17 0.18 9.88
CA TYR A 297 8.70 1.27 10.70
C TYR A 297 9.54 2.25 9.88
N LEU A 298 10.43 1.74 9.02
CA LEU A 298 11.24 2.57 8.14
C LEU A 298 10.38 3.37 7.17
N LEU A 299 9.36 2.73 6.61
CA LEU A 299 8.42 3.37 5.70
C LEU A 299 7.59 4.46 6.41
N THR A 300 7.05 4.18 7.59
CA THR A 300 6.30 5.16 8.39
C THR A 300 7.17 6.34 8.79
N LEU A 301 8.42 6.09 9.21
CA LEU A 301 9.37 7.16 9.53
C LEU A 301 9.68 8.01 8.29
N TYR A 302 9.93 7.37 7.14
CA TYR A 302 10.16 8.05 5.86
C TYR A 302 8.98 8.96 5.49
N TYR A 303 7.74 8.52 5.74
CA TYR A 303 6.55 9.35 5.50
C TYR A 303 6.41 10.50 6.49
N LEU A 304 6.67 10.28 7.77
CA LEU A 304 6.61 11.36 8.76
C LEU A 304 7.59 12.47 8.38
N ILE A 305 8.80 12.10 7.95
CA ILE A 305 9.77 13.05 7.40
C ILE A 305 9.18 13.75 6.17
N GLY A 306 8.59 13.01 5.24
CA GLY A 306 7.94 13.56 4.05
C GLY A 306 6.80 14.55 4.35
N ILE A 307 5.96 14.28 5.36
CA ILE A 307 4.88 15.16 5.81
C ILE A 307 5.46 16.44 6.41
N VAL A 308 6.48 16.33 7.25
CA VAL A 308 7.16 17.50 7.83
C VAL A 308 7.80 18.35 6.73
N SER A 309 8.48 17.72 5.76
CA SER A 309 9.06 18.43 4.62
C SER A 309 7.99 19.10 3.75
N LEU A 310 6.85 18.44 3.51
CA LEU A 310 5.75 19.04 2.77
C LEU A 310 5.16 20.24 3.51
N LYS A 311 4.94 20.11 4.83
CA LYS A 311 4.45 21.22 5.66
C LYS A 311 5.40 22.41 5.60
N GLN A 312 6.70 22.17 5.75
CA GLN A 312 7.72 23.20 5.64
C GLN A 312 7.69 23.85 4.25
N TRP A 313 7.62 23.05 3.18
CA TRP A 313 7.53 23.55 1.82
C TRP A 313 6.31 24.45 1.59
N VAL A 314 5.14 24.07 2.13
CA VAL A 314 3.92 24.89 2.03
C VAL A 314 4.09 26.20 2.80
N GLN A 315 4.67 26.17 4.01
CA GLN A 315 4.94 27.39 4.80
C GLN A 315 5.92 28.32 4.07
N ASP A 316 6.98 27.77 3.50
CA ASP A 316 8.02 28.54 2.81
C ASP A 316 7.54 29.06 1.44
N SER A 317 6.47 28.48 0.87
CA SER A 317 5.93 28.89 -0.44
C SER A 317 5.33 30.31 -0.47
N GLY A 318 5.14 30.95 0.69
CA GLY A 318 4.53 32.27 0.81
C GLY A 318 3.02 32.30 0.53
N TRP A 319 2.38 31.13 0.38
CA TRP A 319 0.94 31.03 0.13
C TRP A 319 0.10 31.22 1.39
N LEU A 320 0.69 30.91 2.54
CA LEU A 320 0.04 31.03 3.82
C LEU A 320 0.34 32.41 4.40
N ASP A 321 -0.70 33.21 4.58
CA ASP A 321 -0.58 34.50 5.26
C ASP A 321 -0.10 34.26 6.68
N ASN A 322 1.09 34.76 6.98
CA ASN A 322 1.57 34.83 8.34
C ASN A 322 0.96 36.07 8.99
N ASP A 323 0.51 35.93 10.24
CA ASP A 323 0.14 37.08 11.05
C ASP A 323 1.37 37.98 11.33
N ASP A 324 1.13 39.14 11.94
CA ASP A 324 2.20 40.08 12.33
C ASP A 324 3.27 39.47 13.25
N LYS A 325 3.03 38.27 13.81
CA LYS A 325 3.93 37.53 14.69
C LYS A 325 4.66 36.39 13.96
N GLY A 326 4.47 36.26 12.65
CA GLY A 326 5.04 35.17 11.86
C GLY A 326 4.35 33.81 12.09
N ALA A 327 3.21 33.79 12.77
CA ALA A 327 2.40 32.60 12.97
C ALA A 327 1.29 32.54 11.92
N ASN A 328 1.13 31.38 11.31
CA ASN A 328 0.00 31.15 10.42
C ASN A 328 -1.13 30.45 11.19
N SER A 329 -2.33 31.01 11.10
CA SER A 329 -3.56 30.47 11.70
C SER A 329 -3.89 29.03 11.30
N GLU A 330 -3.47 28.58 10.11
CA GLU A 330 -3.63 27.18 9.67
C GLU A 330 -2.67 26.20 10.38
N ASN A 331 -1.61 26.70 11.03
CA ASN A 331 -0.74 25.86 11.86
C ASN A 331 -1.29 25.63 13.27
N ASP A 332 -2.30 26.39 13.67
CA ASP A 332 -2.93 26.25 14.98
C ASP A 332 -3.84 25.01 14.98
N ALA A 333 -3.47 23.98 15.73
CA ALA A 333 -4.29 22.78 15.85
C ALA A 333 -5.67 23.08 16.49
N THR A 334 -5.82 24.21 17.18
CA THR A 334 -7.08 24.63 17.79
C THR A 334 -8.03 25.32 16.81
N SER A 335 -7.56 25.73 15.61
CA SER A 335 -8.39 26.32 14.57
C SER A 335 -9.19 25.29 13.77
N PHE A 336 -8.86 24.00 13.88
CA PHE A 336 -9.66 22.90 13.35
C PHE A 336 -10.80 22.55 14.32
N GLY A 337 -11.72 23.50 14.55
CA GLY A 337 -12.83 23.40 15.50
C GLY A 337 -14.09 24.10 15.06
#